data_AF-A0A3S4DB30-F1
#
_entry.id   AF-A0A3S4DB30-F1
#
_cell.length_a   1.000
_cell.length_b   1.000
_cell.length_c   1.000
_cell.angle_alpha   90.00
_cell.angle_beta   90.00
_cell.angle_gamma   90.00
#
_symmetry.space_group_name_H-M   'P 1'
#
loop_
_entity.id
_entity.type
_entity.pdbx_description
1 polymer ?
#
loop_
_entity_poly.entity_id
_entity_poly.type
_entity_poly.pdbx_seq_one_letter_code
_entity_poly.pdbx_strand_id
1 'polypeptide(L)' 'MFNNNETLVAAIMANKTAWSALLGALIAQGTVDPLLVQQHLKTCQREFHQRDLAVIAEALDMHVKALEAWIQTSFNA' A
#
# COMPACT_ATOMS: atom_id res chain seq x y z
N MET A 1 -0.30 -3.17 -27.57
CA MET A 1 -0.20 -4.26 -26.57
C MET A 1 -0.31 -3.57 -25.22
N PHE A 2 -1.41 -3.76 -24.47
CA PHE A 2 -1.53 -3.12 -23.15
C PHE A 2 -0.47 -3.73 -22.22
N ASN A 3 0.40 -2.89 -21.69
CA ASN A 3 1.41 -3.31 -20.75
C ASN A 3 0.70 -3.65 -19.44
N ASN A 4 0.55 -4.94 -19.11
CA ASN A 4 -0.20 -5.39 -17.93
C ASN A 4 0.26 -4.69 -16.63
N ASN A 5 1.53 -4.29 -16.57
CA ASN A 5 2.09 -3.53 -15.47
C ASN A 5 1.50 -2.11 -15.35
N GLU A 6 1.27 -1.42 -16.47
CA GLU A 6 0.63 -0.10 -16.48
C GLU A 6 -0.83 -0.18 -16.06
N THR A 7 -1.55 -1.23 -16.49
CA THR A 7 -2.93 -1.47 -16.04
C THR A 7 -2.99 -1.74 -14.54
N LEU A 8 -2.05 -2.52 -14.01
CA LEU A 8 -1.96 -2.80 -12.58
C LEU A 8 -1.64 -1.53 -11.78
N VAL A 9 -0.68 -0.73 -12.23
CA VAL A 9 -0.34 0.57 -11.62
C VAL A 9 -1.54 1.51 -11.64
N ALA A 10 -2.23 1.63 -12.77
CA ALA A 10 -3.43 2.45 -12.89
C ALA A 10 -4.54 1.97 -11.94
N ALA A 11 -4.72 0.66 -11.78
CA ALA A 11 -5.69 0.09 -10.83
C ALA A 11 -5.30 0.37 -9.37
N ILE A 12 -4.02 0.26 -9.01
CA ILE A 12 -3.50 0.59 -7.68
C ILE A 12 -3.74 2.08 -7.36
N MET A 13 -3.50 2.95 -8.33
CA MET A 13 -3.64 4.40 -8.17
C MET A 13 -5.11 4.83 -8.13
N ALA A 14 -5.96 4.32 -9.02
CA ALA A 14 -7.37 4.66 -9.09
C ALA A 14 -8.15 4.26 -7.81
N ASN A 15 -7.74 3.16 -7.18
CA ASN A 15 -8.44 2.64 -6.00
C ASN A 15 -7.84 3.11 -4.67
N LYS A 16 -6.90 4.07 -4.69
CA LYS A 16 -6.19 4.52 -3.49
C LYS A 16 -7.11 4.90 -2.34
N THR A 17 -8.10 5.73 -2.61
CA THR A 17 -9.05 6.20 -1.59
C THR A 17 -9.87 5.05 -0.99
N ALA A 18 -10.33 4.12 -1.85
CA ALA A 18 -11.11 2.97 -1.41
C ALA A 18 -10.28 2.00 -0.55
N TRP A 19 -9.02 1.76 -0.94
CA TRP A 19 -8.09 0.94 -0.16
C TRP A 19 -7.78 1.56 1.19
N SER A 20 -7.47 2.85 1.24
CA SER A 20 -7.20 3.53 2.51
C SER A 20 -8.42 3.53 3.44
N ALA A 21 -9.63 3.74 2.91
CA ALA A 21 -10.86 3.70 3.70
C ALA A 21 -11.15 2.29 4.26
N LEU A 22 -11.01 1.25 3.43
CA LEU A 22 -11.17 -0.15 3.85
C LEU A 22 -10.15 -0.52 4.93
N LEU A 23 -8.87 -0.19 4.70
CA LEU A 23 -7.80 -0.51 5.64
C LEU A 23 -8.02 0.19 6.99
N GLY A 24 -8.40 1.47 6.96
CA GLY A 24 -8.73 2.24 8.16
C GLY A 24 -9.89 1.61 8.94
N ALA A 25 -10.95 1.17 8.25
CA ALA A 25 -12.08 0.49 8.90
C ALA A 25 -11.67 -0.85 9.55
N LEU A 26 -10.85 -1.65 8.87
CA LEU A 26 -10.38 -2.94 9.39
C LEU A 26 -9.45 -2.77 10.59
N ILE A 27 -8.59 -1.75 10.58
CA ILE A 27 -7.71 -1.43 11.71
C ILE A 27 -8.53 -0.91 12.90
N ALA A 28 -9.50 -0.01 12.67
CA ALA A 28 -10.36 0.52 13.72
C ALA A 28 -11.20 -0.57 14.41
N GLN A 29 -11.52 -1.65 13.69
CA GLN A 29 -12.20 -2.82 14.22
C GLN A 29 -11.26 -3.79 14.96
N GLY A 30 -9.94 -3.56 14.94
CA GLY A 30 -8.94 -4.46 15.50
C GLY A 30 -8.74 -5.75 14.69
N THR A 31 -9.33 -5.84 13.49
CA THR A 31 -9.23 -7.01 12.61
C THR A 31 -7.84 -7.13 11.98
N VAL A 32 -7.14 -6.01 11.83
CA VAL A 32 -5.85 -5.93 11.16
C VAL A 32 -4.88 -5.07 11.98
N ASP A 33 -3.68 -5.59 12.21
CA ASP A 33 -2.58 -4.83 12.80
C ASP A 33 -1.91 -3.94 11.73
N PRO A 34 -1.93 -2.61 11.89
CA PRO A 34 -1.35 -1.71 10.90
C PRO A 34 0.16 -1.88 10.71
N LEU A 35 0.91 -2.33 11.73
CA LEU A 35 2.34 -2.60 11.64
C LEU A 35 2.62 -3.83 10.76
N LEU A 36 1.79 -4.87 10.87
CA LEU A 36 1.89 -6.06 10.03
C LEU A 36 1.56 -5.73 8.56
N VAL A 37 0.55 -4.89 8.32
CA VAL A 37 0.24 -4.42 6.95
C VAL A 37 1.40 -3.65 6.37
N GLN A 38 1.98 -2.72 7.13
CA GLN A 38 3.14 -1.94 6.68
C GLN A 38 4.32 -2.87 6.32
N GLN A 39 4.62 -3.85 7.16
CA GLN A 39 5.68 -4.82 6.90
C GLN A 39 5.41 -5.65 5.64
N HIS A 40 4.16 -6.07 5.44
CA HIS A 40 3.78 -6.83 4.26
C HIS A 40 3.93 -5.99 2.98
N LEU A 41 3.44 -4.75 2.97
CA LEU A 41 3.55 -3.85 1.82
C LEU A 41 5.02 -3.56 1.47
N LYS A 42 5.90 -3.33 2.46
CA LYS A 42 7.34 -3.16 2.25
C LYS A 42 8.00 -4.42 1.67
N THR A 43 7.53 -5.60 2.07
CA THR A 43 8.02 -6.87 1.53
C THR A 43 7.62 -7.02 0.06
N CYS A 44 6.34 -6.78 -0.27
CA CYS A 44 5.88 -6.79 -1.67
C CYS A 44 6.63 -5.75 -2.52
N GLN A 45 6.83 -4.53 -2.02
CA GLN A 45 7.59 -3.50 -2.72
C GLN A 45 9.01 -3.97 -3.07
N ARG A 46 9.70 -4.60 -2.12
CA ARG A 46 11.04 -5.16 -2.34
C ARG A 46 11.02 -6.28 -3.38
N GLU A 47 10.04 -7.17 -3.33
CA GLU A 47 9.87 -8.24 -4.31
C GLU A 47 9.63 -7.70 -5.72
N PHE A 48 8.82 -6.63 -5.86
CA PHE A 48 8.60 -5.98 -7.16
C PHE A 48 9.88 -5.31 -7.69
N HIS A 49 10.66 -4.66 -6.83
CA HIS A 49 11.97 -4.15 -7.23
C HIS A 49 12.93 -5.26 -7.71
N GLN A 50 12.97 -6.40 -7.02
CA GLN A 50 13.82 -7.54 -7.40
C GLN A 50 13.41 -8.20 -8.73
N ARG A 51 12.18 -7.98 -9.19
CA ARG A 51 11.63 -8.52 -10.44
C ARG A 51 11.65 -7.51 -11.59
N ASP A 52 12.39 -6.41 -11.46
CA ASP A 52 12.41 -5.29 -12.42
C ASP A 52 11.03 -4.65 -12.65
N LEU A 53 10.13 -4.76 -11.67
CA LEU A 53 8.78 -4.18 -11.69
C LEU A 53 8.74 -2.85 -10.92
N ALA A 54 9.70 -1.97 -11.20
CA ALA A 54 9.90 -0.71 -10.46
C ALA A 54 8.65 0.18 -10.42
N VAL A 55 7.90 0.26 -11.52
CA VAL A 55 6.69 1.11 -11.61
C VAL A 55 5.59 0.64 -10.65
N ILE A 56 5.47 -0.69 -10.44
CA ILE A 56 4.51 -1.25 -9.47
C ILE A 56 5.00 -0.99 -8.04
N ALA A 57 6.30 -1.12 -7.80
CA ALA A 57 6.90 -0.83 -6.50
C ALA A 57 6.73 0.65 -6.09
N GLU A 58 6.87 1.58 -7.03
CA GLU A 58 6.61 3.01 -6.81
C GLU A 58 5.14 3.31 -6.52
N ALA A 59 4.22 2.64 -7.21
CA ALA A 59 2.78 2.77 -6.92
C ALA A 59 2.44 2.31 -5.49
N LEU A 60 3.12 1.26 -5.01
CA LEU A 60 2.98 0.76 -3.64
C LEU A 60 3.64 1.66 -2.60
N ASP A 61 4.76 2.31 -2.92
CA ASP A 61 5.47 3.24 -2.03
C ASP A 61 4.55 4.35 -1.50
N MET A 62 3.69 4.86 -2.38
CA MET A 62 2.71 5.89 -2.02
C MET A 62 1.73 5.40 -0.93
N HIS A 63 1.33 4.13 -0.98
CA HIS A 63 0.44 3.52 0.02
C HIS A 63 1.17 3.24 1.34
N VAL A 64 2.42 2.79 1.27
CA VAL A 64 3.28 2.59 2.45
C VAL A 64 3.44 3.90 3.22
N LYS A 65 3.77 5.00 2.53
CA LYS A 65 3.92 6.33 3.15
C LYS A 65 2.62 6.85 3.76
N ALA A 66 1.49 6.62 3.09
CA ALA A 66 0.19 7.01 3.62
C ALA A 66 -0.16 6.25 4.91
N LEU A 67 0.11 4.94 4.94
CA LEU A 67 -0.08 4.11 6.14
C LEU A 67 0.86 4.53 7.27
N GLU A 68 2.13 4.82 6.97
CA GLU A 68 3.11 5.33 7.94
C GLU A 68 2.67 6.62 8.60
N ALA A 69 2.23 7.60 7.81
CA ALA A 69 1.72 8.87 8.32
C ALA A 69 0.47 8.66 9.20
N TRP A 70 -0.40 7.72 8.80
CA TRP A 70 -1.59 7.39 9.58
C TRP A 70 -1.25 6.70 10.92
N ILE A 71 -0.30 5.76 10.93
CA ILE A 71 0.17 5.10 12.15
C ILE A 71 0.74 6.13 13.12
N GLN A 72 1.60 7.03 12.62
CA GLN A 72 2.20 8.09 13.44
C GLN A 72 1.14 9.02 14.06
N THR A 73 0.10 9.38 13.29
CA THR A 73 -0.97 10.26 13.80
C THR A 73 -1.96 9.56 14.73
N SER A 74 -2.22 8.27 14.54
CA SER A 74 -3.27 7.55 15.27
C SER A 74 -2.78 6.83 16.53
N PHE A 75 -1.47 6.51 16.62
CA PHE A 75 -0.93 5.71 17.74
C PHE A 75 0.24 6.38 18.48
N ASN A 76 0.85 7.43 17.94
CA ASN A 76 1.95 8.17 18.61
C ASN A 76 1.54 9.59 19.06
N ALA A 77 0.25 9.90 19.10
CA ALA A 77 -0.30 11.15 19.65
C ALA A 77 -0.72 10.95 21.11
#